data_AF-A0A817JT35-F1
#
_entry.id   AF-A0A817JT35-F1
#
_cell.length_a   1.000
_cell.length_b   1.000
_cell.length_c   1.000
_cell.angle_alpha   90.00
_cell.angle_beta   90.00
_cell.angle_gamma   90.00
#
_symmetry.space_group_name_H-M   'P 1'
#
loop_
_entity.id
_entity.type
_entity.pdbx_description
1 polymer ?
#
loop_
_entity_poly.entity_id
_entity_poly.type
_entity_poly.pdbx_seq_one_letter_code
_entity_poly.pdbx_strand_id
1 'polypeptide(L)'
;MTETEEEKTSLQQKLDEFGEQLSIVISIICVAVWAINIGHFNDPVHGAVAAILEDLPAVITTCLALGTCRMTKKNAIVRSLSSVETLGCTSVICSDKIETLTTNQMSVCRMFIFSKADDNNIQIDQFEVTGSIYEPKGDIIYNGTKFNCSHSSGLVELTECAALCNDSALDYNESKKVFEKVDEAIETALTVLVEKMNVFNTDKSRLSPQKMAMSSNIIIH
;
A
#
# COMPACT_ATOMS: atom_id res chain seq x y z
N MET A 1 -5.00 -13.67 27.21
CA MET A 1 -5.06 -12.38 26.51
C MET A 1 -4.35 -11.40 27.39
N THR A 2 -3.08 -11.13 27.09
CA THR A 2 -2.31 -10.09 27.77
C THR A 2 -2.82 -8.77 27.20
N GLU A 3 -3.47 -7.95 28.01
CA GLU A 3 -3.82 -6.59 27.61
C GLU A 3 -2.51 -5.84 27.36
N THR A 4 -2.23 -5.52 26.10
CA THR A 4 -1.14 -4.62 25.75
C THR A 4 -1.59 -3.23 26.20
N GLU A 5 -0.94 -2.67 27.23
CA GLU A 5 -1.23 -1.31 27.70
C GLU A 5 -1.05 -0.32 26.54
N GLU A 6 -2.04 0.54 26.32
CA GLU A 6 -1.92 1.63 25.35
C GLU A 6 -0.87 2.62 25.85
N GLU A 7 0.32 2.59 25.23
CA GLU A 7 1.35 3.60 25.50
C GLU A 7 0.84 4.99 25.11
N LYS A 8 0.88 5.92 26.07
CA LYS A 8 0.54 7.33 25.84
C LYS A 8 1.43 7.94 24.75
N THR A 9 0.88 8.83 23.94
CA THR A 9 1.65 9.49 22.88
C THR A 9 2.72 10.44 23.44
N SER A 10 3.73 10.76 22.62
CA SER A 10 4.80 11.69 23.00
C SER A 10 4.30 13.07 23.46
N LEU A 11 3.22 13.59 22.87
CA LEU A 11 2.62 14.87 23.24
C LEU A 11 1.74 14.73 24.47
N GLN A 12 1.03 13.60 24.66
CA GLN A 12 0.33 13.34 25.92
C GLN A 12 1.30 13.28 27.09
N GLN A 13 2.45 12.61 26.93
CA GLN A 13 3.50 12.58 27.95
C GLN A 13 4.04 13.99 28.24
N LYS A 14 4.30 14.79 27.20
CA LYS A 14 4.75 16.18 27.39
C LYS A 14 3.69 17.06 28.04
N LEU A 15 2.41 16.92 27.68
CA LEU A 15 1.32 17.66 28.31
C LEU A 15 1.16 17.28 29.78
N ASP A 16 1.28 16.00 30.11
CA ASP A 16 1.27 15.52 31.50
C ASP A 16 2.44 16.14 32.29
N GLU A 17 3.65 16.16 31.72
CA GLU A 17 4.83 16.79 32.32
C GLU A 17 4.66 18.32 32.49
N PHE A 18 4.11 19.00 31.48
CA PHE A 18 3.77 20.43 31.58
C PHE A 18 2.70 20.69 32.65
N GLY A 19 1.69 19.83 32.75
CA GLY A 19 0.63 19.91 33.76
C GLY A 19 1.18 19.72 35.17
N GLU A 20 2.10 18.77 35.36
CA GLU A 20 2.77 18.53 36.63
C GLU A 20 3.66 19.71 37.03
N GLN A 21 4.48 20.23 36.12
CA GLN A 21 5.31 21.41 36.36
C GLN A 21 4.46 22.63 36.74
N LEU A 22 3.36 22.87 36.03
CA LEU A 22 2.47 23.97 36.32
C LEU A 22 1.78 23.81 37.69
N SER A 23 1.35 22.59 38.03
CA SER A 23 0.74 22.28 39.32
C SER A 23 1.69 22.59 40.48
N ILE A 24 2.97 22.20 40.34
CA ILE A 24 4.03 22.51 41.31
C ILE A 24 4.20 24.03 41.46
N VAL A 25 4.28 24.76 40.35
CA VAL A 25 4.45 26.22 40.37
C VAL A 25 3.27 26.93 41.05
N ILE A 26 2.03 26.56 40.70
CA ILE A 26 0.82 27.12 41.31
C ILE A 26 0.78 26.82 42.81
N SER A 27 1.10 25.58 43.21
CA SER A 27 1.17 25.18 44.62
C SER A 27 2.18 26.02 45.41
N ILE A 28 3.38 26.26 44.85
CA ILE A 28 4.41 27.12 45.48
C ILE A 28 3.90 28.55 45.64
N ILE A 29 3.26 29.12 44.61
CA ILE A 29 2.72 30.48 44.66
C ILE A 29 1.60 30.58 45.71
N CYS A 30 0.69 29.60 45.78
CA CYS A 30 -0.37 29.55 46.79
C CYS A 30 0.20 29.53 48.21
N VAL A 31 1.21 28.70 48.48
CA VAL A 31 1.88 28.64 49.80
C VAL A 31 2.61 29.95 50.11
N ALA A 32 3.28 30.55 49.12
CA ALA A 32 3.98 31.83 49.30
C ALA A 32 3.00 32.97 49.63
N VAL A 33 1.89 33.08 48.91
CA VAL A 33 0.84 34.07 49.18
C VAL A 33 0.23 33.85 50.57
N TRP A 34 -0.04 32.61 50.94
CA TRP A 34 -0.54 32.27 52.28
C TRP A 34 0.44 32.68 53.39
N ALA A 35 1.74 32.39 53.21
CA ALA A 35 2.77 32.75 54.18
C ALA A 35 2.94 34.27 54.34
N ILE A 36 2.83 35.05 53.25
CA ILE A 36 2.87 36.53 53.30
C ILE A 36 1.61 37.10 53.97
N ASN A 37 0.44 36.49 53.73
CA ASN A 37 -0.84 36.97 54.24
C ASN A 37 -1.18 36.50 55.67
N ILE A 38 -0.33 35.67 56.30
CA ILE A 38 -0.59 35.16 57.66
C ILE A 38 -0.67 36.29 58.71
N GLY A 39 -0.11 37.47 58.42
CA GLY A 39 -0.21 38.67 59.25
C GLY A 39 -1.38 39.62 58.95
N HIS A 40 -2.14 39.41 57.86
CA HIS A 40 -3.22 40.30 57.36
C HIS A 40 -4.57 39.58 57.26
N PHE A 41 -4.82 38.61 58.14
CA PHE A 41 -5.99 37.71 58.12
C PHE A 41 -7.38 38.35 58.32
N ASN A 42 -7.48 39.69 58.33
CA ASN A 42 -8.72 40.43 58.54
C ASN A 42 -9.32 41.07 57.27
N ASP A 43 -8.68 40.95 56.10
CA ASP A 43 -9.19 41.54 54.85
C ASP A 43 -9.93 40.50 53.97
N PRO A 44 -11.26 40.64 53.77
CA PRO A 44 -12.09 39.65 53.07
C PRO A 44 -11.99 39.68 51.53
N VAL A 45 -11.02 40.40 50.95
CA VAL A 45 -11.05 40.79 49.52
C VAL A 45 -10.08 39.98 48.64
N HIS A 46 -9.18 39.18 49.21
CA HIS A 46 -8.17 38.47 48.42
C HIS A 46 -8.64 37.07 47.99
N GLY A 47 -9.54 37.04 47.00
CA GLY A 47 -9.98 35.81 46.34
C GLY A 47 -8.86 35.23 45.46
N ALA A 48 -8.58 33.93 45.64
CA ALA A 48 -7.61 33.18 44.85
C ALA A 48 -8.03 33.17 43.36
N VAL A 49 -7.23 33.77 42.49
CA VAL A 49 -7.38 33.65 41.04
C VAL A 49 -6.80 32.30 40.62
N ALA A 50 -7.66 31.31 40.41
CA ALA A 50 -7.26 30.03 39.85
C ALA A 50 -6.98 30.20 38.34
N ALA A 51 -5.73 30.00 37.94
CA ALA A 51 -5.39 29.88 36.53
C ALA A 51 -5.71 28.46 36.07
N ILE A 52 -6.90 28.25 35.48
CA ILE A 52 -7.29 26.98 34.88
C ILE A 52 -7.00 27.07 33.38
N LEU A 53 -6.12 26.19 32.87
CA LEU A 53 -5.82 26.04 31.43
C LEU A 53 -6.89 25.16 30.75
N GLU A 54 -8.14 25.60 30.75
CA GLU A 54 -9.26 24.81 30.21
C GLU A 54 -9.24 24.73 28.67
N ASP A 55 -8.63 25.70 28.00
CA ASP A 55 -8.68 25.83 26.54
C ASP A 55 -7.62 24.96 25.81
N LEU A 56 -6.58 24.49 26.50
CA LEU A 56 -5.46 23.78 25.86
C LEU A 56 -5.90 22.44 25.23
N PRO A 57 -6.68 21.58 25.90
CA PRO A 57 -7.15 20.32 25.30
C PRO A 57 -8.06 20.53 24.08
N ALA A 58 -8.87 21.60 24.08
CA ALA A 58 -9.78 21.92 23.00
C ALA A 58 -9.03 22.35 21.72
N VAL A 59 -7.99 23.17 21.86
CA VAL A 59 -7.14 23.61 20.74
C VAL A 59 -6.40 22.44 20.12
N ILE A 60 -5.84 21.55 20.94
CA ILE A 60 -5.06 20.39 20.48
C ILE A 60 -5.97 19.40 19.73
N THR A 61 -7.15 19.09 20.28
CA THR A 61 -8.13 18.22 19.62
C THR A 61 -8.57 18.79 18.27
N THR A 62 -8.80 20.09 18.20
CA THR A 62 -9.18 20.77 16.94
C THR A 62 -8.05 20.69 15.91
N CYS A 63 -6.80 20.89 16.33
CA CYS A 63 -5.64 20.78 15.45
C CYS A 63 -5.46 19.35 14.91
N LEU A 64 -5.57 18.34 15.77
CA LEU A 64 -5.48 16.92 15.37
C LEU A 64 -6.63 16.50 14.44
N ALA A 65 -7.85 17.00 14.69
CA ALA A 65 -9.00 16.74 13.83
C ALA A 65 -8.81 17.35 12.43
N LEU A 66 -8.34 18.60 12.35
CA LEU A 66 -7.99 19.23 11.08
C LEU A 66 -6.87 18.49 10.34
N GLY A 67 -5.86 17.99 11.07
CA GLY A 67 -4.81 17.12 10.55
C GLY A 67 -5.36 15.83 9.95
N THR A 68 -6.25 15.16 10.66
CA THR A 68 -6.93 13.93 10.23
C THR A 68 -7.74 14.15 8.95
N CYS A 69 -8.48 15.25 8.86
CA CYS A 69 -9.22 15.65 7.66
C CYS A 69 -8.29 15.87 6.46
N ARG A 70 -7.10 16.45 6.67
CA ARG A 70 -6.10 16.64 5.59
C ARG A 70 -5.45 15.32 5.16
N MET A 71 -5.20 14.40 6.09
CA MET A 71 -4.64 13.07 5.79
C MET A 71 -5.64 12.20 5.01
N THR A 72 -6.91 12.25 5.35
CA THR A 72 -7.98 11.51 4.66
C THR A 72 -8.07 11.91 3.18
N LYS A 73 -7.90 13.20 2.86
CA LYS A 73 -7.84 13.69 1.47
C LYS A 73 -6.65 13.14 0.67
N LYS A 74 -5.65 12.57 1.34
CA LYS A 74 -4.47 11.92 0.73
C LYS A 74 -4.53 10.39 0.86
N ASN A 75 -5.73 9.81 0.97
CA ASN A 75 -5.96 8.37 1.12
C ASN A 75 -5.37 7.75 2.40
N ALA A 76 -5.07 8.57 3.43
CA ALA A 76 -4.63 8.08 4.73
C ALA A 76 -5.78 8.17 5.74
N ILE A 77 -6.40 7.03 6.05
CA ILE A 77 -7.51 6.93 7.00
C ILE A 77 -6.93 6.75 8.40
N VAL A 78 -7.08 7.77 9.24
CA VAL A 78 -6.60 7.76 10.61
C VAL A 78 -7.73 7.30 11.54
N ARG A 79 -7.48 6.23 12.30
CA ARG A 79 -8.48 5.66 13.23
C ARG A 79 -8.48 6.31 14.61
N SER A 80 -7.36 6.94 15.02
CA SER A 80 -7.24 7.63 16.30
C SER A 80 -6.52 8.97 16.14
N LEU A 81 -7.00 10.03 16.80
CA LEU A 81 -6.42 11.38 16.68
C LEU A 81 -4.96 11.41 17.16
N SER A 82 -4.62 10.58 18.16
CA SER A 82 -3.27 10.37 18.67
C SER A 82 -2.30 9.85 17.60
N SER A 83 -2.75 9.02 16.66
CA SER A 83 -1.90 8.49 15.59
C SER A 83 -1.37 9.57 14.64
N VAL A 84 -2.07 10.70 14.47
CA VAL A 84 -1.61 11.82 13.62
C VAL A 84 -0.29 12.38 14.14
N GLU A 85 -0.16 12.45 15.47
CA GLU A 85 1.02 12.98 16.15
C GLU A 85 2.17 11.96 16.12
N THR A 86 1.91 10.70 16.48
CA THR A 86 2.91 9.63 16.45
C THR A 86 3.50 9.43 15.05
N LEU A 87 2.68 9.59 14.00
CA LEU A 87 3.16 9.54 12.62
C LEU A 87 4.20 10.65 12.32
N GLY A 88 4.05 11.83 12.93
CA GLY A 88 5.01 12.93 12.80
C GLY A 88 6.34 12.69 13.51
N CYS A 89 6.36 11.82 14.53
CA CYS A 89 7.57 11.44 15.27
C CYS A 89 8.12 10.07 14.88
N THR A 90 7.58 9.44 13.83
CA THR A 90 8.00 8.11 13.39
C THR A 90 9.41 8.15 12.80
N SER A 91 10.34 7.39 13.39
CA SER A 91 11.74 7.28 12.93
C SER A 91 12.01 6.05 12.08
N VAL A 92 11.22 4.98 12.24
CA VAL A 92 11.36 3.71 11.52
C VAL A 92 10.01 3.29 10.96
N ILE A 93 9.96 2.95 9.68
CA ILE A 93 8.77 2.42 9.01
C ILE A 93 9.03 0.96 8.65
N CYS A 94 8.35 0.05 9.34
CA CYS A 94 8.29 -1.36 8.97
C CYS A 94 7.09 -1.55 8.03
N SER A 95 7.36 -1.70 6.73
CA SER A 95 6.33 -2.00 5.73
C SER A 95 6.36 -3.48 5.39
N ASP A 96 5.19 -4.09 5.25
CA ASP A 96 5.09 -5.39 4.60
C ASP A 96 5.40 -5.24 3.10
N LYS A 97 5.83 -6.33 2.45
CA LYS A 97 6.19 -6.34 1.02
C LYS A 97 4.96 -6.50 0.15
N ILE A 98 4.17 -7.54 0.41
CA ILE A 98 3.04 -7.94 -0.44
C ILE A 98 1.87 -7.01 -0.15
N GLU A 99 1.18 -6.53 -1.20
CA GLU A 99 0.03 -5.61 -1.13
C GLU A 99 0.31 -4.21 -0.55
N THR A 100 1.52 -3.95 -0.05
CA THR A 100 1.92 -2.63 0.46
C THR A 100 3.02 -1.99 -0.39
N LEU A 101 4.18 -2.65 -0.56
CA LEU A 101 5.24 -2.17 -1.47
C LEU A 101 5.00 -2.61 -2.90
N THR A 102 4.40 -3.79 -3.08
CA THR A 102 4.04 -4.32 -4.39
C THR A 102 2.53 -4.36 -4.54
N THR A 103 2.04 -4.18 -5.76
CA THR A 103 0.60 -4.19 -6.07
C THR A 103 -0.02 -5.60 -6.04
N ASN A 104 0.72 -6.62 -5.58
CA ASN A 104 0.35 -8.04 -5.64
C ASN A 104 -0.15 -8.49 -7.04
N GLN A 105 0.32 -7.79 -8.07
CA GLN A 105 0.11 -8.14 -9.47
C GLN A 105 1.39 -8.78 -9.96
N MET A 106 1.34 -10.09 -10.17
CA MET A 106 2.44 -10.81 -10.81
C MET A 106 2.32 -10.71 -12.32
N SER A 107 3.43 -10.41 -12.97
CA SER A 107 3.54 -10.34 -14.43
C SER A 107 4.85 -11.00 -14.82
N VAL A 108 4.82 -11.81 -15.89
CA VAL A 108 6.04 -12.34 -16.48
C VAL A 108 6.75 -11.19 -17.18
N CYS A 109 7.99 -10.89 -16.78
CA CYS A 109 8.77 -9.81 -17.40
C CYS A 109 9.72 -10.32 -18.48
N ARG A 110 10.23 -11.55 -18.32
CA ARG A 110 11.23 -12.14 -19.21
C ARG A 110 11.01 -13.65 -19.32
N MET A 111 11.29 -14.18 -20.50
CA MET A 111 11.27 -15.62 -20.80
C MET A 111 12.43 -15.96 -21.73
N PHE A 112 12.80 -17.23 -21.81
CA PHE A 112 13.83 -17.68 -22.72
C PHE A 112 13.50 -19.06 -23.27
N ILE A 113 13.98 -19.33 -24.49
CA ILE A 113 13.91 -20.66 -25.10
C ILE A 113 15.28 -21.05 -25.63
N PHE A 114 15.51 -22.36 -25.73
CA PHE A 114 16.71 -22.89 -26.38
C PHE A 114 16.52 -22.85 -27.90
N SER A 115 17.41 -22.12 -28.58
CA SER A 115 17.33 -21.91 -30.04
C SER A 115 18.12 -23.00 -30.78
N LYS A 116 19.34 -23.26 -30.31
CA LYS A 116 20.23 -24.30 -30.84
C LYS A 116 21.06 -24.90 -29.72
N ALA A 117 21.27 -26.20 -29.79
CA ALA A 117 22.20 -26.92 -28.93
C ALA A 117 23.11 -27.77 -29.81
N ASP A 118 24.38 -27.36 -29.90
CA ASP A 118 25.46 -28.16 -30.48
C ASP A 118 26.32 -28.74 -29.33
N ASP A 119 27.11 -29.78 -29.60
CA ASP A 119 27.88 -30.54 -28.59
C ASP A 119 28.72 -29.68 -27.62
N ASN A 120 29.10 -28.45 -28.02
CA ASN A 120 29.87 -27.52 -27.18
C ASN A 120 29.24 -26.13 -27.01
N ASN A 121 28.11 -25.81 -27.65
CA ASN A 121 27.51 -24.48 -27.60
C ASN A 121 25.99 -24.55 -27.49
N ILE A 122 25.44 -23.90 -26.45
CA ILE A 122 24.00 -23.74 -26.26
C ILE A 122 23.66 -22.28 -26.53
N GLN A 123 22.80 -22.04 -27.51
CA GLN A 123 22.25 -20.72 -27.80
C GLN A 123 20.87 -20.57 -27.16
N ILE A 124 20.71 -19.52 -26.37
CA ILE A 124 19.46 -19.17 -25.68
C ILE A 124 18.95 -17.86 -26.26
N ASP A 125 17.70 -17.87 -26.71
CA ASP A 125 17.02 -16.67 -27.16
C ASP A 125 16.16 -16.14 -25.99
N GLN A 126 16.47 -14.92 -25.53
CA GLN A 126 15.77 -14.27 -24.42
C GLN A 126 14.78 -13.22 -24.95
N PHE A 127 13.57 -13.24 -24.39
CA PHE A 127 12.48 -12.36 -24.73
C PHE A 127 12.06 -11.54 -23.51
N GLU A 128 11.67 -10.30 -23.76
CA GLU A 128 11.11 -9.40 -22.75
C GLU A 128 9.62 -9.20 -23.03
N VAL A 129 8.82 -9.14 -21.97
CA VAL A 129 7.36 -9.04 -22.03
C VAL A 129 6.97 -7.68 -21.47
N THR A 130 6.21 -6.90 -22.23
CA THR A 130 5.75 -5.60 -21.74
C THR A 130 4.47 -5.71 -20.90
N GLY A 131 4.28 -4.72 -20.02
CA GLY A 131 3.12 -4.61 -19.14
C GLY A 131 3.34 -5.21 -17.75
N SER A 132 3.01 -4.44 -16.72
CA SER A 132 3.19 -4.79 -15.30
C SER A 132 1.89 -5.16 -14.58
N ILE A 133 0.77 -5.15 -15.31
CA ILE A 133 -0.58 -5.41 -14.80
C ILE A 133 -1.20 -6.62 -15.50
N TYR A 134 -2.31 -7.12 -14.97
CA TYR A 134 -3.07 -8.25 -15.54
C TYR A 134 -3.83 -7.95 -16.84
N GLU A 135 -3.61 -6.78 -17.45
CA GLU A 135 -4.23 -6.48 -18.74
C GLU A 135 -3.61 -7.39 -19.83
N PRO A 136 -4.44 -8.10 -20.64
CA PRO A 136 -3.99 -8.99 -21.71
C PRO A 136 -3.54 -8.18 -22.95
N LYS A 137 -2.85 -7.07 -22.72
CA LYS A 137 -2.25 -6.21 -23.73
C LYS A 137 -0.78 -6.03 -23.41
N GLY A 138 0.05 -6.35 -24.37
CA GLY A 138 1.49 -6.30 -24.26
C GLY A 138 2.11 -6.86 -25.52
N ASP A 139 3.38 -6.53 -25.69
CA ASP A 139 4.20 -6.96 -26.80
C ASP A 139 5.35 -7.80 -26.27
N ILE A 140 5.76 -8.77 -27.06
CA ILE A 140 6.96 -9.55 -26.82
C ILE A 140 8.11 -8.91 -27.59
N ILE A 141 9.19 -8.58 -26.90
CA ILE A 141 10.35 -7.90 -27.43
C ILE A 141 11.51 -8.89 -27.52
N TYR A 142 12.13 -8.97 -28.70
CA TYR A 142 13.35 -9.71 -28.96
C TYR A 142 14.40 -8.75 -29.52
N ASN A 143 15.57 -8.67 -28.89
CA ASN A 143 16.66 -7.77 -29.27
C ASN A 143 16.22 -6.31 -29.52
N GLY A 144 15.30 -5.81 -28.68
CA GLY A 144 14.77 -4.44 -28.77
C GLY A 144 13.69 -4.21 -29.83
N THR A 145 13.26 -5.25 -30.54
CA THR A 145 12.19 -5.17 -31.56
C THR A 145 11.02 -6.06 -31.21
N LYS A 146 9.80 -5.64 -31.62
CA LYS A 146 8.59 -6.45 -31.42
C LYS A 146 8.72 -7.75 -32.22
N PHE A 147 8.55 -8.87 -31.54
CA PHE A 147 8.66 -10.21 -32.09
C PHE A 147 7.27 -10.85 -32.20
N ASN A 148 6.96 -11.47 -33.33
CA ASN A 148 5.75 -12.25 -33.48
C ASN A 148 6.03 -13.70 -33.05
N CYS A 149 5.42 -14.11 -31.94
CA CYS A 149 5.64 -15.42 -31.33
C CYS A 149 5.17 -16.59 -32.21
N SER A 150 4.27 -16.35 -33.16
CA SER A 150 3.71 -17.37 -34.07
C SER A 150 4.75 -18.01 -34.99
N HIS A 151 5.92 -17.37 -35.17
CA HIS A 151 6.99 -17.90 -36.03
C HIS A 151 7.94 -18.87 -35.31
N SER A 152 7.88 -18.97 -33.98
CA SER A 152 8.78 -19.81 -33.20
C SER A 152 8.02 -20.99 -32.60
N SER A 153 8.35 -22.21 -33.03
CA SER A 153 7.73 -23.43 -32.49
C SER A 153 7.97 -23.58 -30.98
N GLY A 154 9.15 -23.20 -30.49
CA GLY A 154 9.45 -23.26 -29.05
C GLY A 154 8.59 -22.30 -28.21
N LEU A 155 8.19 -21.15 -28.76
CA LEU A 155 7.25 -20.24 -28.07
C LEU A 155 5.82 -20.76 -28.13
N VAL A 156 5.42 -21.46 -29.20
CA VAL A 156 4.12 -22.13 -29.28
C VAL A 156 4.01 -23.21 -28.20
N GLU A 157 5.00 -24.11 -28.10
CA GLU A 157 5.02 -25.16 -27.06
C GLU A 157 5.05 -24.58 -25.65
N LEU A 158 5.83 -23.52 -25.41
CA LEU A 158 5.84 -22.81 -24.13
C LEU A 158 4.46 -22.23 -23.79
N THR A 159 3.77 -21.67 -24.78
CA THR A 159 2.42 -21.13 -24.62
C THR A 159 1.41 -22.22 -24.30
N GLU A 160 1.48 -23.36 -25.00
CA GLU A 160 0.63 -24.53 -24.74
C GLU A 160 0.85 -25.08 -23.34
N CYS A 161 2.10 -25.21 -22.90
CA CYS A 161 2.42 -25.63 -21.54
C CYS A 161 1.87 -24.65 -20.49
N ALA A 162 2.04 -23.35 -20.71
CA ALA A 162 1.56 -22.30 -19.79
C ALA A 162 0.02 -22.18 -19.74
N ALA A 163 -0.67 -22.59 -20.80
CA ALA A 163 -2.13 -22.63 -20.86
C ALA A 163 -2.70 -23.92 -20.24
N LEU A 164 -2.14 -25.09 -20.58
CA LEU A 164 -2.67 -26.40 -20.16
C LEU A 164 -2.30 -26.77 -18.72
N CYS A 165 -1.12 -26.35 -18.24
CA CYS A 165 -0.66 -26.62 -16.87
C CYS A 165 -1.06 -25.48 -15.92
N ASN A 166 -2.27 -24.96 -16.07
CA ASN A 166 -2.74 -23.76 -15.38
C ASN A 166 -4.23 -23.89 -15.07
N ASP A 167 -4.58 -23.76 -13.79
CA ASP A 167 -5.97 -23.82 -13.31
C ASP A 167 -6.58 -22.42 -13.12
N SER A 168 -5.75 -21.37 -13.18
CA SER A 168 -6.17 -19.98 -12.95
C SER A 168 -6.67 -19.29 -14.22
N ALA A 169 -7.65 -18.40 -14.03
CA ALA A 169 -8.27 -17.65 -15.10
C ALA A 169 -8.08 -16.13 -14.93
N LEU A 170 -8.34 -15.41 -16.02
CA LEU A 170 -8.39 -13.95 -16.02
C LEU A 170 -9.83 -13.52 -16.22
N ASP A 171 -10.37 -12.71 -15.30
CA ASP A 171 -11.72 -12.16 -15.41
C ASP A 171 -11.70 -10.64 -15.55
N TYR A 172 -12.72 -10.09 -16.20
CA TYR A 172 -12.89 -8.65 -16.35
C TYR A 172 -14.01 -8.13 -15.47
N ASN A 173 -13.65 -7.43 -14.40
CA ASN A 173 -14.61 -6.83 -13.48
C ASN A 173 -15.20 -5.54 -14.09
N GLU A 174 -16.45 -5.61 -14.55
CA GLU A 174 -17.15 -4.46 -15.15
C GLU A 174 -17.31 -3.27 -14.20
N SER A 175 -17.50 -3.52 -12.90
CA SER A 175 -17.74 -2.48 -11.91
C SER A 175 -16.49 -1.64 -11.67
N LYS A 176 -15.32 -2.30 -11.60
CA LYS A 176 -14.03 -1.64 -11.38
C LYS A 176 -13.31 -1.28 -12.68
N LYS A 177 -13.77 -1.79 -13.83
CA LYS A 177 -13.16 -1.65 -15.15
C LYS A 177 -11.70 -2.13 -15.22
N VAL A 178 -11.36 -3.16 -14.44
CA VAL A 178 -10.01 -3.74 -14.38
C VAL A 178 -10.07 -5.25 -14.57
N PHE A 179 -8.98 -5.82 -15.09
CA PHE A 179 -8.78 -7.26 -15.12
C PHE A 179 -8.36 -7.74 -13.73
N GLU A 180 -9.07 -8.72 -13.20
CA GLU A 180 -8.81 -9.32 -11.90
C GLU A 180 -8.35 -10.76 -12.09
N LYS A 181 -7.44 -11.19 -11.21
CA LYS A 181 -7.02 -12.59 -11.14
C LYS A 181 -8.15 -13.45 -10.59
N VAL A 182 -8.30 -14.65 -11.14
CA VAL A 182 -9.08 -15.73 -10.55
C VAL A 182 -8.06 -16.74 -10.02
N ASP A 183 -8.15 -17.09 -8.74
CA ASP A 183 -7.21 -17.97 -8.04
C ASP A 183 -5.79 -17.40 -7.83
N GLU A 184 -4.75 -18.08 -8.29
CA GLU A 184 -3.37 -17.81 -7.91
C GLU A 184 -2.71 -16.73 -8.79
N ALA A 185 -1.94 -15.83 -8.15
CA ALA A 185 -1.31 -14.71 -8.85
C ALA A 185 -0.23 -15.16 -9.86
N ILE A 186 0.49 -16.25 -9.58
CA ILE A 186 1.57 -16.76 -10.44
C ILE A 186 0.97 -17.33 -11.72
N GLU A 187 -0.01 -18.19 -11.57
CA GLU A 187 -0.72 -18.84 -12.66
C GLU A 187 -1.50 -17.83 -13.52
N THR A 188 -2.18 -16.86 -12.91
CA THR A 188 -2.81 -15.77 -13.67
C THR A 188 -1.79 -14.99 -14.50
N ALA A 189 -0.55 -14.81 -14.01
CA ALA A 189 0.49 -14.15 -14.78
C ALA A 189 0.88 -14.95 -16.04
N LEU A 190 0.83 -16.28 -15.98
CA LEU A 190 1.01 -17.17 -17.13
C LEU A 190 -0.18 -17.08 -18.09
N THR A 191 -1.41 -17.02 -17.59
CA THR A 191 -2.61 -16.79 -18.40
C THR A 191 -2.51 -15.48 -19.19
N VAL A 192 -2.07 -14.40 -18.52
CA VAL A 192 -1.83 -13.10 -19.18
C VAL A 192 -0.69 -13.17 -20.18
N LEU A 193 0.37 -13.93 -19.89
CA LEU A 193 1.48 -14.16 -20.83
C LEU A 193 0.97 -14.82 -22.13
N VAL A 194 0.18 -15.90 -22.02
CA VAL A 194 -0.43 -16.59 -23.16
C VAL A 194 -1.23 -15.62 -24.02
N GLU A 195 -2.03 -14.76 -23.39
CA GLU A 195 -2.78 -13.74 -24.11
C GLU A 195 -1.89 -12.67 -24.78
N LYS A 196 -0.76 -12.29 -24.17
CA LYS A 196 0.20 -11.34 -24.78
C LYS A 196 0.97 -11.96 -25.94
N MET A 197 1.31 -13.25 -25.85
CA MET A 197 2.05 -13.96 -26.90
C MET A 197 1.21 -14.15 -28.16
N ASN A 198 -0.09 -14.44 -28.01
CA ASN A 198 -1.06 -14.59 -29.10
C ASN A 198 -0.50 -15.43 -30.28
N VAL A 199 0.02 -16.62 -29.98
CA VAL A 199 0.76 -17.47 -30.94
C VAL A 199 -0.08 -17.95 -32.13
N PHE A 200 -1.41 -17.89 -32.02
CA PHE A 200 -2.34 -18.24 -33.09
C PHE A 200 -2.82 -17.04 -33.93
N ASN A 201 -2.29 -15.83 -33.68
CA ASN A 201 -2.70 -14.57 -34.32
C ASN A 201 -4.23 -14.33 -34.27
N THR A 202 -4.86 -14.62 -33.13
CA THR A 202 -6.29 -14.41 -32.94
C THR A 202 -6.58 -12.91 -33.00
N ASP A 203 -7.59 -12.50 -33.80
CA ASP A 203 -7.97 -11.09 -33.90
C ASP A 203 -8.77 -10.66 -32.66
N LYS A 204 -8.09 -9.89 -31.79
CA LYS A 204 -8.67 -9.38 -30.53
C LYS A 204 -9.31 -8.01 -30.67
N SER A 205 -9.21 -7.36 -31.84
CA SER A 205 -9.64 -5.96 -32.03
C SER A 205 -11.15 -5.75 -31.87
N ARG A 206 -11.96 -6.80 -32.08
CA ARG A 206 -13.43 -6.76 -32.03
C ARG A 206 -14.03 -7.41 -30.78
N LEU A 207 -13.19 -7.88 -29.85
CA LEU A 207 -13.66 -8.59 -28.67
C LEU A 207 -14.00 -7.61 -27.54
N SER A 208 -15.09 -7.90 -26.83
CA SER A 208 -15.39 -7.25 -25.56
C SER A 208 -14.27 -7.55 -24.54
N PRO A 209 -13.98 -6.66 -23.57
CA PRO A 209 -12.94 -6.88 -22.55
C PRO A 209 -13.04 -8.22 -21.82
N GLN A 210 -14.25 -8.69 -21.50
CA GLN A 210 -14.48 -10.02 -20.90
C GLN A 210 -13.97 -11.16 -21.79
N LYS A 211 -14.38 -11.17 -23.07
CA LYS A 211 -13.94 -12.17 -24.04
C LYS A 211 -12.44 -12.09 -24.35
N MET A 212 -11.85 -10.90 -24.25
CA MET A 212 -10.41 -10.70 -24.45
C MET A 212 -9.58 -11.39 -23.35
N ALA A 213 -10.15 -11.57 -22.16
CA ALA A 213 -9.42 -12.09 -21.00
C ALA A 213 -8.90 -13.53 -21.20
N MET A 214 -9.63 -14.35 -21.96
CA MET A 214 -9.25 -15.76 -22.23
C MET A 214 -9.29 -16.13 -23.72
N SER A 215 -9.23 -15.14 -24.62
CA SER A 215 -9.43 -15.35 -26.06
C SER A 215 -8.46 -16.34 -26.71
N SER A 216 -7.20 -16.37 -26.28
CA SER A 216 -6.15 -17.24 -26.81
C SER A 216 -6.10 -18.55 -26.04
N ASN A 217 -6.35 -18.48 -24.73
CA ASN A 217 -6.34 -19.65 -23.86
C ASN A 217 -7.47 -20.65 -24.23
N ILE A 218 -8.67 -20.14 -24.57
CA ILE A 218 -9.80 -20.96 -25.06
C ILE A 218 -9.48 -21.71 -26.37
N ILE A 219 -8.53 -21.23 -27.19
CA ILE A 219 -8.16 -21.90 -28.44
C ILE A 219 -7.25 -23.10 -28.19
N ILE A 220 -6.53 -23.11 -27.06
CA ILE A 220 -5.58 -24.15 -26.68
C ILE A 220 -6.28 -25.32 -25.97
N HIS A 221 -7.37 -25.05 -25.24
CA HIS A 221 -8.23 -26.05 -24.59
C HIS A 221 -9.24 -26.69 -25.55
#